data_AF-A0A7Y5CNZ9-F1
#
_entry.id   AF-A0A7Y5CNZ9-F1
#
_cell.length_a   1.000
_cell.length_b   1.000
_cell.length_c   1.000
_cell.angle_alpha   90.00
_cell.angle_beta   90.00
_cell.angle_gamma   90.00
#
_symmetry.space_group_name_H-M   'P 1'
#
loop_
_entity.id
_entity.type
_entity.pdbx_description
1 polymer ?
#
loop_
_entity_poly.entity_id
_entity_poly.type
_entity_poly.pdbx_seq_one_letter_code
_entity_poly.pdbx_strand_id
1 'polypeptide(L)'
;MEIIVDAYGPEEQAMGWYYYLDEKLQFPFLARCISERAISPLRKGDEIEIVGMAPESECQHEMFVTTPWDGRTLAIPLAQIQVIAMANTDTKEAVADWHYWLAQGYEL
;
A
#
# COMPACT_ATOMS: atom_id res chain seq x y z
N MET A 1 8.63 35.19 18.04
CA MET A 1 8.99 34.75 16.68
C MET A 1 9.28 33.28 16.79
N GLU A 2 8.24 32.45 16.65
CA GLU A 2 8.35 31.02 16.43
C GLU A 2 7.61 30.80 15.11
N ILE A 3 8.40 30.55 14.08
CA ILE A 3 7.92 30.29 12.73
C ILE A 3 7.45 28.85 12.78
N ILE A 4 6.15 28.63 12.95
CA ILE A 4 5.57 27.30 12.75
C ILE A 4 5.75 26.99 11.27
N VAL A 5 6.72 26.13 10.96
CA VAL A 5 6.86 25.52 9.65
C VAL A 5 5.83 24.38 9.60
N ASP A 6 4.57 24.72 9.36
CA ASP A 6 3.49 23.77 9.00
C ASP A 6 3.69 23.32 7.54
N ALA A 7 4.85 22.75 7.23
CA ALA A 7 5.17 22.23 5.89
C ALA A 7 5.12 20.70 5.90
N TYR A 8 3.93 20.16 6.12
CA TYR A 8 3.58 18.79 5.74
C TYR A 8 2.19 18.83 5.10
N GLY A 9 2.15 19.17 3.81
CA GLY A 9 0.93 19.08 3.02
C GLY A 9 0.52 17.62 2.76
N PRO A 10 -0.73 17.36 2.32
CA PRO A 10 -1.18 16.02 1.94
C PRO A 10 -0.26 15.32 0.92
N GLU A 11 0.28 16.08 -0.03
CA GLU A 11 1.22 15.59 -1.04
C GLU A 11 2.53 15.08 -0.42
N GLU A 12 3.11 15.81 0.54
CA GLU A 12 4.34 15.41 1.23
C GLU A 12 4.09 14.18 2.11
N GLN A 13 2.90 14.06 2.70
CA GLN A 13 2.49 12.87 3.45
C GLN A 13 2.35 11.65 2.52
N ALA A 14 1.75 11.81 1.35
CA ALA A 14 1.61 10.75 0.35
C ALA A 14 2.98 10.29 -0.15
N MET A 15 3.88 11.23 -0.48
CA MET A 15 5.25 10.92 -0.87
C MET A 15 6.01 10.20 0.25
N GLY A 16 5.87 10.63 1.50
CA GLY A 16 6.49 9.99 2.65
C GLY A 16 6.07 8.52 2.79
N TRP A 17 4.77 8.25 2.69
CA TRP A 17 4.25 6.88 2.69
C TRP A 17 4.72 6.07 1.48
N TYR A 18 4.69 6.66 0.29
CA TYR A 18 5.12 5.99 -0.93
C TYR A 18 6.56 5.51 -0.82
N TYR A 19 7.50 6.40 -0.47
CA TYR A 19 8.92 6.04 -0.37
C TYR A 19 9.20 5.08 0.79
N TYR A 20 8.51 5.23 1.93
CA TYR A 20 8.61 4.28 3.04
C TYR A 20 8.22 2.86 2.61
N LEU A 21 7.07 2.74 1.93
CA LEU A 21 6.57 1.45 1.46
C LEU A 21 7.43 0.86 0.34
N ASP A 22 7.81 1.68 -0.65
CA ASP A 22 8.66 1.24 -1.77
C ASP A 22 10.03 0.71 -1.29
N GLU A 23 10.61 1.32 -0.25
CA GLU A 23 11.87 0.85 0.36
C GLU A 23 11.70 -0.46 1.17
N LYS A 24 10.59 -0.59 1.90
CA LYS A 24 10.38 -1.69 2.87
C LYS A 24 9.73 -2.94 2.29
N LEU A 25 8.91 -2.79 1.26
CA LEU A 25 8.23 -3.91 0.62
C LEU A 25 9.22 -4.69 -0.25
N GLN A 26 9.45 -5.96 0.10
CA GLN A 26 10.31 -6.85 -0.66
C GLN A 26 9.47 -7.63 -1.65
N PHE A 27 9.61 -7.30 -2.92
CA PHE A 27 8.88 -7.95 -4.00
C PHE A 27 9.68 -9.12 -4.62
N PRO A 28 9.00 -10.17 -5.10
CA PRO A 28 7.56 -10.42 -4.94
C PRO A 28 7.22 -10.99 -3.55
N PHE A 29 5.98 -10.79 -3.10
CA PHE A 29 5.45 -11.45 -1.90
C PHE A 29 4.00 -11.90 -2.10
N LEU A 30 3.61 -12.97 -1.40
CA LEU A 30 2.23 -13.44 -1.40
C LEU A 30 1.38 -12.68 -0.38
N ALA A 31 0.18 -12.30 -0.80
CA ALA A 31 -0.80 -11.62 0.01
C ALA A 31 -2.18 -12.26 -0.15
N ARG A 32 -3.04 -12.04 0.83
CA ARG A 32 -4.44 -12.42 0.80
C ARG A 32 -5.31 -11.17 0.77
N CYS A 33 -6.30 -11.14 -0.11
CA CYS A 33 -7.32 -10.10 -0.12
C CYS A 33 -8.23 -10.25 1.12
N ILE A 34 -8.33 -9.21 1.94
CA ILE A 34 -9.09 -9.20 3.21
C ILE A 34 -10.37 -8.37 3.14
N SER A 35 -10.51 -7.52 2.12
CA SER A 35 -11.65 -6.63 1.90
C SER A 35 -11.92 -6.46 0.40
N GLU A 36 -13.17 -6.27 0.01
CA GLU A 36 -13.53 -6.03 -1.39
C GLU A 36 -13.61 -4.53 -1.66
N ARG A 37 -13.14 -4.12 -2.84
CA ARG A 37 -13.21 -2.74 -3.33
C ARG A 37 -13.79 -2.75 -4.73
N ALA A 38 -14.75 -1.86 -5.02
CA ALA A 38 -15.39 -1.79 -6.34
C ALA A 38 -14.40 -1.53 -7.50
N ILE A 39 -13.25 -0.93 -7.19
CA ILE A 39 -12.15 -0.64 -8.12
C ILE A 39 -11.19 -1.83 -8.33
N SER A 40 -11.37 -2.93 -7.59
CA SER A 40 -10.54 -4.12 -7.68
C SER A 40 -11.38 -5.35 -8.06
N PRO A 41 -10.90 -6.23 -8.95
CA PRO A 41 -11.61 -7.46 -9.29
C PRO A 41 -11.51 -8.54 -8.21
N LEU A 42 -10.69 -8.32 -7.16
CA LEU A 42 -10.38 -9.32 -6.14
C LEU A 42 -11.56 -9.53 -5.19
N ARG A 43 -11.74 -10.78 -4.78
CA ARG A 43 -12.69 -11.20 -3.76
C ARG A 43 -11.98 -11.47 -2.46
N LYS A 44 -12.72 -11.35 -1.35
CA LYS A 44 -12.17 -11.67 -0.03
C LYS A 44 -11.73 -13.14 0.01
N GLY A 45 -10.48 -13.35 0.42
CA GLY A 45 -9.85 -14.67 0.49
C GLY A 45 -8.95 -15.02 -0.69
N ASP A 46 -9.00 -14.26 -1.80
CA ASP A 46 -8.11 -14.48 -2.94
C ASP A 46 -6.64 -14.34 -2.50
N GLU A 47 -5.82 -15.31 -2.89
CA GLU A 47 -4.37 -15.25 -2.71
C GLU A 47 -3.72 -14.77 -4.00
N ILE A 48 -2.88 -13.76 -3.89
CA ILE A 48 -2.25 -13.07 -5.02
C ILE A 48 -0.78 -12.82 -4.75
N GLU A 49 0.00 -12.67 -5.81
CA GLU A 49 1.38 -12.23 -5.75
C GLU A 49 1.46 -10.73 -5.99
N ILE A 50 2.09 -10.01 -5.08
CA ILE A 50 2.40 -8.59 -5.23
C ILE A 50 3.80 -8.47 -5.81
N VAL A 51 3.93 -7.73 -6.90
CA VAL A 51 5.17 -7.65 -7.70
C VAL A 51 5.81 -6.27 -7.71
N GLY A 52 5.16 -5.26 -7.14
CA GLY A 52 5.73 -3.92 -7.01
C GLY A 52 4.76 -2.89 -6.47
N MET A 53 5.24 -1.68 -6.20
CA MET A 53 4.39 -0.50 -6.02
C MET A 53 3.72 -0.09 -7.34
N ALA A 54 2.53 0.51 -7.27
CA ALA A 54 1.95 1.20 -8.42
C ALA A 54 2.71 2.53 -8.67
N PRO A 55 2.58 3.17 -9.86
CA PRO A 55 3.23 4.45 -10.11
C PRO A 55 2.89 5.50 -9.05
N GLU A 56 3.87 6.30 -8.63
CA GLU A 56 3.72 7.36 -7.63
C GLU A 56 2.54 8.32 -7.90
N SER A 57 2.30 8.64 -9.18
CA SER A 57 1.17 9.49 -9.59
C SER A 57 -0.21 8.92 -9.24
N GLU A 58 -0.34 7.59 -9.16
CA GLU A 58 -1.57 6.92 -8.73
C GLU A 58 -1.69 6.85 -7.21
N CYS A 59 -0.59 7.07 -6.48
CA CYS A 59 -0.51 6.89 -5.03
C CYS A 59 -0.67 8.21 -4.24
N GLN A 60 -1.14 9.28 -4.86
CA GLN A 60 -1.24 10.60 -4.21
C GLN A 60 -2.32 10.67 -3.11
N HIS A 61 -3.34 9.80 -3.18
CA HIS A 61 -4.51 9.81 -2.29
C HIS A 61 -4.79 8.45 -1.63
N GLU A 62 -4.12 7.38 -2.04
CA GLU A 62 -4.22 6.04 -1.47
C GLU A 62 -3.00 5.24 -1.93
N MET A 63 -2.47 4.33 -1.11
CA MET A 63 -1.34 3.50 -1.52
C MET A 63 -1.81 2.30 -2.34
N PHE A 64 -1.23 2.13 -3.52
CA PHE A 64 -1.50 1.02 -4.42
C PHE A 64 -0.26 0.16 -4.66
N VAL A 65 -0.48 -1.14 -4.76
CA VAL A 65 0.52 -2.13 -5.18
C VAL A 65 0.04 -2.83 -6.44
N THR A 66 0.94 -3.52 -7.13
CA THR A 66 0.65 -4.20 -8.39
C THR A 66 0.68 -5.71 -8.26
N THR A 67 -0.27 -6.39 -8.92
CA THR A 67 -0.33 -7.85 -9.07
C THR A 67 -0.32 -8.20 -10.56
N PRO A 68 0.24 -9.36 -10.97
CA PRO A 68 0.06 -9.87 -12.32
C PRO A 68 -1.43 -10.06 -12.64
N TRP A 69 -1.85 -9.62 -13.81
CA TRP A 69 -3.24 -9.72 -14.27
C TRP A 69 -3.30 -9.69 -15.80
N ASP A 70 -3.77 -10.79 -16.41
CA ASP A 70 -4.02 -10.89 -17.86
C ASP A 70 -2.88 -10.36 -18.76
N GLY A 71 -1.65 -10.84 -18.52
CA GLY A 71 -0.46 -10.46 -19.30
C GLY A 71 0.11 -9.07 -19.02
N ARG A 72 -0.45 -8.33 -18.05
CA ARG A 72 0.05 -7.05 -17.55
C ARG A 72 0.07 -7.03 -16.02
N THR A 73 0.33 -5.87 -15.43
CA THR A 73 0.10 -5.63 -14.00
C THR A 73 -1.18 -4.83 -13.78
N LEU A 74 -1.82 -5.05 -12.64
CA LEU A 74 -3.00 -4.32 -12.18
C LEU A 74 -2.71 -3.69 -10.83
N ALA A 75 -2.94 -2.39 -10.72
CA ALA A 75 -2.89 -1.68 -9.44
C ALA A 75 -4.11 -2.04 -8.58
N ILE A 76 -3.86 -2.34 -7.32
CA ILE A 76 -4.85 -2.69 -6.32
C ILE A 76 -4.55 -1.96 -5.00
N PRO A 77 -5.57 -1.55 -4.22
CA PRO A 77 -5.31 -0.89 -2.95
C PRO A 77 -4.46 -1.74 -2.01
N LEU A 78 -3.44 -1.16 -1.39
CA LEU A 78 -2.68 -1.85 -0.35
C LEU A 78 -3.57 -2.16 0.87
N ALA A 79 -4.54 -1.29 1.14
CA ALA A 79 -5.51 -1.41 2.21
C ALA A 79 -6.43 -2.65 2.12
N GLN A 80 -6.55 -3.29 0.95
CA GLN A 80 -7.38 -4.50 0.81
C GLN A 80 -6.61 -5.81 0.96
N ILE A 81 -5.29 -5.77 1.17
CA ILE A 81 -4.46 -6.99 1.27
C ILE A 81 -3.82 -7.15 2.64
N GLN A 82 -3.52 -8.40 3.00
CA GLN A 82 -2.69 -8.77 4.13
C GLN A 82 -1.57 -9.70 3.67
N VAL A 83 -0.36 -9.46 4.15
CA VAL A 83 0.81 -10.29 3.84
C VAL A 83 0.65 -11.70 4.42
N ILE A 84 0.95 -12.74 3.64
CA ILE A 84 0.94 -14.13 4.12
C ILE A 84 2.19 -14.40 4.97
N ALA A 85 2.07 -15.28 5.98
CA ALA A 85 3.08 -15.53 7.01
C ALA A 85 4.50 -15.89 6.50
N MET A 86 4.66 -16.28 5.23
CA MET A 86 5.95 -16.66 4.65
C MET A 86 6.80 -15.47 4.15
N ALA A 87 6.25 -14.25 4.11
CA ALA A 87 7.00 -13.07 3.64
C ALA A 87 8.03 -12.55 4.66
N ASN A 88 8.90 -11.64 4.20
CA ASN A 88 9.88 -10.95 5.03
C ASN A 88 9.22 -10.15 6.17
N THR A 89 9.90 -10.05 7.32
CA THR A 89 9.47 -9.26 8.48
C THR A 89 9.23 -7.79 8.12
N ASP A 90 10.16 -7.14 7.41
CA ASP A 90 10.06 -5.73 7.03
C ASP A 90 8.81 -5.46 6.18
N THR A 91 8.49 -6.37 5.26
CA THR A 91 7.28 -6.28 4.43
C THR A 91 6.01 -6.43 5.27
N LYS A 92 6.01 -7.34 6.25
CA LYS A 92 4.86 -7.50 7.16
C LYS A 92 4.66 -6.27 8.03
N GLU A 93 5.74 -5.71 8.57
CA GLU A 93 5.72 -4.50 9.38
C GLU A 93 5.20 -3.31 8.57
N ALA A 94 5.76 -3.06 7.38
CA ALA A 94 5.35 -1.95 6.55
C ALA A 94 3.86 -2.00 6.14
N VAL A 95 3.34 -3.19 5.80
CA VAL A 95 1.91 -3.35 5.53
C VAL A 95 1.07 -3.16 6.80
N ALA A 96 1.54 -3.64 7.95
CA ALA A 96 0.85 -3.45 9.22
C ALA A 96 0.80 -1.97 9.64
N ASP A 97 1.89 -1.22 9.43
CA ASP A 97 1.97 0.22 9.71
C ASP A 97 0.97 1.00 8.85
N TRP A 98 0.85 0.65 7.57
CA TRP A 98 -0.15 1.24 6.68
C TRP A 98 -1.58 0.97 7.17
N HIS A 99 -1.89 -0.28 7.55
CA HIS A 99 -3.20 -0.62 8.14
C HIS A 99 -3.46 0.12 9.45
N TYR A 100 -2.43 0.26 10.29
CA TYR A 100 -2.52 0.99 11.55
C TYR A 100 -2.85 2.46 11.30
N TRP A 101 -2.16 3.10 10.36
CA TRP A 101 -2.40 4.48 9.95
C TRP A 101 -3.85 4.71 9.53
N LEU A 102 -4.37 3.87 8.63
CA LEU A 102 -5.77 3.94 8.19
C LEU A 102 -6.76 3.68 9.35
N ALA A 103 -6.44 2.77 10.27
CA ALA A 103 -7.28 2.48 11.42
C ALA A 103 -7.37 3.63 12.43
N GLN A 104 -6.37 4.52 12.45
CA GLN A 104 -6.44 5.78 13.22
C GLN A 104 -7.34 6.84 12.56
N GLY A 105 -7.87 6.58 11.37
CA GLY A 105 -8.71 7.52 10.62
C GLY A 105 -7.92 8.59 9.87
N TYR A 106 -6.63 8.37 9.63
CA TYR A 106 -5.83 9.24 8.80
C TYR A 106 -6.08 8.96 7.32
N GLU A 107 -6.07 10.02 6.53
CA GLU A 107 -6.29 10.00 5.08
C GLU A 107 -5.11 10.70 4.38
N LEU A 108 -4.83 10.29 3.14
CA LEU A 108 -3.89 10.96 2.24
C LEU A 108 -4.60 12.05 1.42
#